data_AF-X0TER2-F1
#
_entry.id   AF-X0TER2-F1
#
_cell.length_a   1.000
_cell.length_b   1.000
_cell.length_c   1.000
_cell.angle_alpha   90.00
_cell.angle_beta   90.00
_cell.angle_gamma   90.00
#
_symmetry.space_group_name_H-M   'P 1'
#
loop_
_entity.id
_entity.type
_entity.pdbx_description
1 polymer ?
#
loop_
_entity_poly.entity_id
_entity_poly.type
_entity_poly.pdbx_seq_one_letter_code
_entity_poly.pdbx_strand_id
1 'polypeptide(L)'
;TNFDEWMLLGTSDTERWGWGLHDLANQYVFEGVTGGVVTLLVFIILLIYAVKITGAFLLHGDNDKYKWLSWGICVSIFSHCVSFFAITYFTQMKMVLYLTFAIVGFIAEIREPYLAGTNLLSKR
;
A
#
# COMPACT_ATOMS: atom_id res chain seq x y z
N THR A 1 27.00 -11.35 3.94
CA THR A 1 25.69 -10.69 3.78
C THR A 1 25.26 -10.92 2.36
N ASN A 2 24.09 -11.52 2.09
CA ASN A 2 23.67 -11.88 0.72
C ASN A 2 23.02 -10.71 -0.02
N PHE A 3 23.41 -9.48 0.30
CA PHE A 3 22.72 -8.26 -0.12
C PHE A 3 22.75 -8.10 -1.64
N ASP A 4 23.90 -8.36 -2.25
CA ASP A 4 24.14 -8.25 -3.68
C ASP A 4 23.29 -9.23 -4.51
N GLU A 5 22.86 -10.34 -3.89
CA GLU A 5 22.12 -11.43 -4.54
C GLU A 5 20.66 -11.06 -4.83
N TRP A 6 20.02 -10.31 -3.92
CA TRP A 6 18.59 -9.98 -4.03
C TRP A 6 18.31 -8.49 -4.23
N MET A 7 19.26 -7.60 -3.91
CA MET A 7 18.98 -6.16 -3.78
C MET A 7 18.38 -5.53 -5.05
N LEU A 8 18.83 -5.87 -6.25
CA LEU A 8 18.38 -5.21 -7.48
C LEU A 8 17.14 -5.86 -8.12
N LEU A 9 17.16 -7.18 -8.29
CA LEU A 9 16.13 -7.93 -9.03
C LEU A 9 15.46 -9.04 -8.22
N GLY A 10 15.80 -9.18 -6.94
CA GLY A 10 15.41 -10.32 -6.13
C GLY A 10 16.25 -11.57 -6.39
N THR A 11 15.99 -12.61 -5.61
CA THR A 11 16.53 -13.97 -5.76
C THR A 11 15.39 -14.98 -5.66
N SER A 12 15.56 -16.14 -6.31
CA SER A 12 14.63 -17.27 -6.24
C SER A 12 15.03 -18.32 -5.19
N ASP A 13 16.23 -18.20 -4.60
CA ASP A 13 16.77 -19.14 -3.62
C ASP A 13 17.26 -18.38 -2.39
N THR A 14 16.64 -18.66 -1.24
CA THR A 14 17.05 -18.17 0.08
C THR A 14 17.47 -19.31 1.02
N GLU A 15 17.48 -20.57 0.55
CA GLU A 15 17.78 -21.74 1.39
C GLU A 15 19.22 -21.73 1.89
N ARG A 16 20.12 -21.13 1.11
CA ARG A 16 21.56 -21.05 1.39
C ARG A 16 21.93 -19.96 2.40
N TRP A 17 20.97 -19.11 2.78
CA TRP A 17 21.25 -17.95 3.64
C TRP A 17 21.52 -18.33 5.09
N GLY A 18 21.17 -19.55 5.48
CA GLY A 18 21.37 -20.09 6.82
C GLY A 18 20.06 -20.54 7.45
N TRP A 19 20.17 -21.24 8.57
CA TRP A 19 19.01 -21.78 9.27
C TRP A 19 18.07 -20.66 9.74
N GLY A 20 16.78 -20.77 9.41
CA GLY A 20 15.75 -19.78 9.76
C GLY A 20 15.70 -18.51 8.88
N LEU A 21 16.61 -18.34 7.92
CA LEU A 21 16.65 -17.15 7.04
C LEU A 21 15.88 -17.31 5.73
N HIS A 22 15.26 -18.47 5.52
CA HIS A 22 14.42 -18.77 4.36
C HIS A 22 12.94 -18.48 4.61
N ASP A 23 12.56 -18.05 5.82
CA ASP A 23 11.17 -17.75 6.13
C ASP A 23 10.73 -16.43 5.47
N LEU A 24 9.82 -16.56 4.50
CA LEU A 24 9.22 -15.43 3.78
C LEU A 24 7.78 -15.17 4.24
N ALA A 25 7.43 -15.47 5.49
CA ALA A 25 6.12 -15.16 6.06
C ALA A 25 5.84 -13.66 6.24
N ASN A 26 6.80 -12.77 5.96
CA ASN A 26 6.59 -11.33 5.99
C ASN A 26 6.46 -10.78 4.56
N GLN A 27 5.34 -10.09 4.26
CA GLN A 27 5.08 -9.58 2.91
C GLN A 27 6.16 -8.61 2.44
N TYR A 28 6.68 -7.74 3.30
CA TYR A 28 7.73 -6.78 2.92
C TYR A 28 9.02 -7.50 2.54
N VAL A 29 9.38 -8.54 3.31
CA VAL A 29 10.53 -9.38 2.98
C VAL A 29 10.28 -10.14 1.68
N PHE A 30 9.08 -10.68 1.48
CA PHE A 30 8.71 -11.38 0.26
C PHE A 30 8.84 -10.49 -0.99
N GLU A 31 8.33 -9.25 -0.97
CA GLU A 31 8.48 -8.32 -2.10
C GLU A 31 9.96 -7.96 -2.37
N GLY A 32 10.75 -7.76 -1.30
CA GLY A 32 12.18 -7.48 -1.41
C GLY A 32 12.98 -8.66 -1.96
N VAL A 33 12.68 -9.87 -1.50
CA VAL A 33 13.36 -11.10 -1.95
C VAL A 33 12.95 -11.46 -3.37
N THR A 34 11.68 -11.35 -3.74
CA THR A 34 11.21 -11.81 -5.06
C THR A 34 11.44 -10.79 -6.18
N GLY A 35 11.38 -9.49 -5.87
CA GLY A 35 11.46 -8.43 -6.87
C GLY A 35 12.52 -7.35 -6.58
N GLY A 36 13.33 -7.53 -5.54
CA GLY A 36 14.37 -6.59 -5.15
C GLY A 36 13.87 -5.32 -4.45
N VAL A 37 14.80 -4.43 -4.16
CA VAL A 37 14.55 -3.16 -3.47
C VAL A 37 13.60 -2.26 -4.26
N VAL A 38 13.65 -2.29 -5.59
CA VAL A 38 12.77 -1.47 -6.44
C VAL A 38 11.31 -1.88 -6.20
N THR A 39 11.01 -3.17 -6.21
CA THR A 39 9.65 -3.68 -5.97
C THR A 39 9.17 -3.35 -4.56
N LEU A 40 10.03 -3.55 -3.55
CA LEU A 40 9.74 -3.18 -2.17
C LEU A 40 9.42 -1.69 -2.01
N LEU A 41 10.21 -0.81 -2.63
CA LEU A 41 9.98 0.63 -2.57
C LEU A 41 8.66 1.02 -3.24
N VAL A 42 8.37 0.49 -4.43
CA VAL A 42 7.09 0.74 -5.12
C VAL A 42 5.92 0.26 -4.25
N PHE A 43 6.04 -0.91 -3.63
CA PHE A 43 5.02 -1.45 -2.73
C PHE A 43 4.78 -0.54 -1.51
N ILE A 44 5.83 -0.08 -0.85
CA ILE A 44 5.73 0.86 0.29
C ILE A 44 5.12 2.20 -0.16
N ILE A 45 5.53 2.71 -1.32
CA ILE A 45 4.99 3.95 -1.88
C ILE A 45 3.48 3.81 -2.11
N LEU A 46 3.01 2.70 -2.69
CA LEU A 46 1.57 2.46 -2.89
C LEU A 46 0.80 2.50 -1.57
N LEU A 47 1.33 1.88 -0.50
CA LEU A 47 0.70 1.92 0.83
C LEU A 47 0.65 3.34 1.40
N ILE A 48 1.75 4.10 1.29
CA ILE A 48 1.81 5.49 1.75
C ILE A 48 0.78 6.34 1.00
N TYR A 49 0.71 6.23 -0.34
CA TYR A 49 -0.25 6.97 -1.13
C TYR A 49 -1.69 6.60 -0.78
N ALA A 50 -1.97 5.32 -0.53
CA ALA A 50 -3.30 4.87 -0.15
C ALA A 50 -3.78 5.49 1.18
N VAL A 51 -2.90 5.54 2.19
CA VAL A 51 -3.18 6.23 3.46
C VAL A 51 -3.30 7.74 3.25
N LYS A 52 -2.42 8.35 2.45
CA LYS A 52 -2.46 9.80 2.19
C LYS A 52 -3.75 10.24 1.51
N ILE A 53 -4.21 9.50 0.51
CA ILE A 53 -5.42 9.81 -0.25
C ILE A 53 -6.65 9.72 0.67
N THR A 54 -6.81 8.60 1.36
CA THR A 54 -7.96 8.34 2.23
C THR A 54 -7.96 9.22 3.48
N GLY A 55 -6.79 9.44 4.09
CA GLY A 55 -6.63 10.37 5.21
C GLY A 55 -6.87 11.82 4.83
N ALA A 56 -6.38 12.27 3.66
CA ALA A 56 -6.64 13.63 3.19
C ALA A 56 -8.12 13.87 2.90
N PHE A 57 -8.81 12.90 2.28
CA PHE A 57 -10.25 12.98 2.04
C PHE A 57 -11.05 13.01 3.35
N LEU A 58 -10.64 12.25 4.36
CA LEU A 58 -11.29 12.25 5.67
C LEU A 58 -11.17 13.61 6.37
N LEU A 59 -9.97 14.20 6.37
CA LEU A 59 -9.67 15.44 7.10
C LEU A 59 -10.19 16.70 6.40
N HIS A 60 -10.21 16.72 5.07
CA HIS A 60 -10.50 17.93 4.28
C HIS A 60 -11.70 17.80 3.34
N GLY A 61 -12.39 16.65 3.32
CA GLY A 61 -13.56 16.47 2.47
C GLY A 61 -14.76 17.26 3.00
N ASP A 62 -15.42 18.03 2.13
CA ASP A 62 -16.67 18.72 2.47
C ASP A 62 -17.90 17.79 2.42
N ASN A 63 -17.77 16.63 1.76
CA ASN A 63 -18.87 15.69 1.58
C ASN A 63 -18.89 14.62 2.68
N ASP A 64 -19.64 14.89 3.76
CA ASP A 64 -19.78 14.00 4.92
C ASP A 64 -20.29 12.59 4.55
N LYS A 65 -21.01 12.45 3.42
CA LYS A 65 -21.62 11.17 3.00
C LYS A 65 -20.59 10.07 2.74
N TYR A 66 -19.36 10.42 2.35
CA TYR A 66 -18.31 9.45 1.99
C TYR A 66 -17.16 9.39 3.00
N LYS A 67 -17.17 10.23 4.05
CA LYS A 67 -16.14 10.24 5.08
C LYS A 67 -16.02 8.92 5.82
N TRP A 68 -17.16 8.29 6.15
CA TRP A 68 -17.18 6.99 6.83
C TRP A 68 -16.52 5.89 5.98
N LEU A 69 -16.75 5.91 4.66
CA LEU A 69 -16.13 4.96 3.73
C LEU A 69 -14.62 5.21 3.65
N SER A 70 -14.19 6.47 3.50
CA SER A 70 -12.77 6.82 3.48
C SER A 70 -12.06 6.42 4.77
N TRP A 71 -12.70 6.64 5.92
CA TRP A 71 -12.20 6.20 7.22
C TRP A 71 -12.07 4.67 7.27
N GLY A 72 -13.10 3.93 6.88
CA GLY A 72 -13.08 2.46 6.87
C GLY A 72 -11.98 1.89 5.98
N ILE A 73 -11.77 2.49 4.81
CA ILE A 73 -10.70 2.09 3.88
C ILE A 73 -9.31 2.45 4.45
N CYS A 74 -9.15 3.62 5.08
CA CYS A 74 -7.91 3.99 5.76
C CYS A 74 -7.54 2.98 6.85
N VAL A 75 -8.51 2.57 7.66
CA VAL A 75 -8.32 1.54 8.70
C VAL A 75 -8.00 0.19 8.05
N SER A 76 -8.68 -0.18 6.97
CA SER A 76 -8.41 -1.43 6.24
C SER A 76 -6.98 -1.49 5.70
N ILE A 77 -6.46 -0.39 5.14
CA ILE A 77 -5.06 -0.30 4.69
C ILE A 77 -4.12 -0.48 5.87
N PHE A 78 -4.38 0.18 6.99
CA PHE A 78 -3.56 0.02 8.20
C PHE A 78 -3.57 -1.44 8.71
N SER A 79 -4.71 -2.11 8.70
CA SER A 79 -4.82 -3.53 9.05
C SER A 79 -4.01 -4.43 8.11
N HIS A 80 -3.99 -4.15 6.81
CA HIS A 80 -3.11 -4.84 5.87
C HIS A 80 -1.63 -4.61 6.23
N CYS A 81 -1.21 -3.36 6.48
CA CYS A 81 0.16 -3.03 6.85
C CYS A 81 0.65 -3.79 8.09
N VAL A 82 -0.21 -3.94 9.11
CA VAL A 82 0.11 -4.72 10.32
C VAL A 82 0.16 -6.22 10.01
N SER A 83 -0.80 -6.71 9.21
CA SER A 83 -0.88 -8.13 8.84
C SER A 83 0.33 -8.59 8.02
N PHE A 84 0.91 -7.71 7.21
CA PHE A 84 2.12 -7.98 6.42
C PHE A 84 3.35 -8.34 7.25
N PHE A 85 3.40 -7.95 8.53
CA PHE A 85 4.48 -8.40 9.42
C PHE A 85 4.33 -9.87 9.83
N ALA A 86 3.11 -10.40 9.82
CA ALA A 86 2.80 -11.73 10.31
C ALA A 86 2.63 -12.77 9.20
N ILE A 87 2.12 -12.36 8.02
CA ILE A 87 1.85 -13.27 6.93
C ILE A 87 2.09 -12.64 5.55
N THR A 88 2.65 -13.45 4.64
CA THR A 88 2.68 -13.16 3.21
C THR A 88 1.36 -13.54 2.59
N TYR A 89 0.75 -12.60 1.91
CA TYR A 89 -0.58 -12.74 1.34
C TYR A 89 -0.55 -13.72 0.17
N PHE A 90 -1.53 -14.62 0.15
CA PHE A 90 -1.78 -15.54 -0.94
C PHE A 90 -3.25 -15.48 -1.37
N THR A 91 -3.50 -15.76 -2.64
CA THR A 91 -4.83 -15.95 -3.25
C THR A 91 -5.87 -14.91 -2.81
N GLN A 92 -6.77 -15.27 -1.88
CA GLN A 92 -7.91 -14.44 -1.48
C GLN A 92 -7.49 -13.15 -0.80
N MET A 93 -6.43 -13.17 0.01
CA MET A 93 -5.94 -11.97 0.69
C MET A 93 -5.40 -10.93 -0.32
N LYS A 94 -4.77 -11.38 -1.42
CA LYS A 94 -4.34 -10.49 -2.50
C LYS A 94 -5.53 -9.84 -3.20
N MET A 95 -6.61 -10.59 -3.45
CA MET A 95 -7.83 -10.03 -4.04
C MET A 95 -8.44 -8.92 -3.17
N VAL A 96 -8.51 -9.13 -1.85
CA VAL A 96 -9.01 -8.11 -0.92
C VAL A 96 -8.10 -6.88 -0.91
N LEU A 97 -6.77 -7.06 -0.91
CA LEU A 97 -5.82 -5.95 -0.99
C LEU A 97 -6.01 -5.12 -2.27
N TYR A 98 -6.15 -5.78 -3.43
CA TYR A 98 -6.35 -5.09 -4.71
C TYR A 98 -7.70 -4.37 -4.77
N LEU A 99 -8.75 -4.95 -4.20
CA LEU A 99 -10.05 -4.28 -4.05
C LEU A 99 -9.91 -3.02 -3.19
N THR A 100 -9.18 -3.10 -2.07
CA THR A 100 -8.89 -1.93 -1.22
C THR A 100 -8.18 -0.84 -2.02
N PHE A 101 -7.17 -1.17 -2.81
CA PHE A 101 -6.50 -0.18 -3.68
C PHE A 101 -7.40 0.39 -4.78
N ALA A 102 -8.28 -0.42 -5.37
CA ALA A 102 -9.24 0.06 -6.36
C ALA A 102 -10.20 1.10 -5.76
N ILE A 103 -10.68 0.86 -4.54
CA ILE A 103 -11.55 1.82 -3.82
C ILE A 103 -10.78 3.11 -3.49
N VAL A 104 -9.50 3.02 -3.11
CA VAL A 104 -8.64 4.20 -2.92
C VAL A 104 -8.53 5.02 -4.20
N GLY A 105 -8.33 4.36 -5.35
CA GLY A 105 -8.30 5.02 -6.66
C GLY A 105 -9.60 5.76 -6.96
N PHE A 106 -10.74 5.14 -6.66
CA PHE A 106 -12.05 5.78 -6.77
C PHE A 106 -12.20 7.00 -5.85
N ILE A 107 -11.73 6.93 -4.60
CA ILE A 107 -11.73 8.08 -3.67
C ILE A 107 -10.83 9.21 -4.20
N ALA A 108 -9.68 8.88 -4.79
CA ALA A 108 -8.79 9.86 -5.40
C ALA A 108 -9.47 10.60 -6.56
N GLU A 109 -10.17 9.87 -7.44
CA GLU A 109 -10.89 10.44 -8.56
C GLU A 109 -12.03 11.38 -8.11
N ILE A 110 -12.79 11.01 -7.07
CA ILE A 110 -13.83 11.89 -6.52
C ILE A 110 -13.21 13.19 -5.95
N ARG A 111 -11.96 13.14 -5.47
CA ARG A 111 -11.28 14.30 -4.88
C ARG A 111 -10.76 15.30 -5.90
N GLU A 112 -10.25 14.87 -7.06
CA GLU A 112 -9.62 15.74 -8.07
C GLU A 112 -10.50 16.93 -8.51
N PRO A 113 -11.81 16.75 -8.82
CA PRO A 113 -12.71 17.87 -9.15
C PRO A 113 -12.86 18.92 -8.03
N TYR A 114 -12.72 18.52 -6.76
CA TYR A 114 -12.86 19.42 -5.60
C TYR A 114 -11.65 20.36 -5.44
N LEU A 115 -10.43 19.88 -5.70
CA LEU A 115 -9.23 20.72 -5.67
C LEU A 115 -9.21 21.72 -6.82
N ALA A 116 -9.66 21.32 -8.01
CA ALA A 116 -9.78 22.23 -9.14
C ALA A 116 -10.81 23.35 -8.85
N GLY A 117 -11.97 23.00 -8.25
CA GLY A 117 -13.00 23.96 -7.88
C GLY A 117 -12.58 24.94 -6.77
N THR A 118 -11.92 24.47 -5.72
CA THR A 118 -11.43 25.33 -4.61
C THR A 118 -10.32 26.29 -5.05
N ASN A 119 -9.40 25.86 -5.92
CA ASN A 119 -8.38 26.75 -6.49
C ASN A 119 -8.96 27.85 -7.40
N LEU A 120 -10.13 27.62 -8.02
CA LEU A 120 -10.84 28.65 -8.78
C LEU A 120 -11.57 29.66 -7.87
N LEU A 121 -12.04 29.21 -6.71
CA LEU A 121 -12.69 30.07 -5.72
C LEU A 121 -11.69 30.88 -4.89
N SER A 122 -10.48 30.38 -4.65
CA SER A 122 -9.43 31.13 -3.92
C SER A 122 -8.73 32.20 -4.77
N LYS A 123 -8.98 32.23 -6.08
CA LYS A 123 -8.42 33.22 -7.02
C LYS A 123 -9.37 34.39 -7.32
N ARG A 124 -10.54 34.46 -6.70
CA ARG A 124 -11.47 35.61 -6.75
C ARG A 124 -11.40 36.39 -5.46
#